data_AF-A0ABC8QSG1-F1
#
_entry.id   AF-A0ABC8QSG1-F1
#
_cell.length_a   1.000
_cell.length_b   1.000
_cell.length_c   1.000
_cell.angle_alpha   90.00
_cell.angle_beta   90.00
_cell.angle_gamma   90.00
#
_symmetry.space_group_name_H-M   'P 1'
#
loop_
_entity.id
_entity.type
_entity.pdbx_description
1 polymer ?
#
loop_
_entity_poly.entity_id
_entity_poly.type
_entity_poly.pdbx_seq_one_letter_code
_entity_poly.pdbx_strand_id
1 'polypeptide(L)'
;KLHTANSIPLPNSNQVRYGMVQCARHISKTACGDSLNQLGMAIQQGQVGWRILGASCFIRYEEFSFALQSSAAQPAPPPSPTTVPPTKQGESNRLSDEDHTGIG
;
A
#
# COMPACT_ATOMS: atom_id res chain seq x y z
N LYS A 1 -3.63 6.82 9.79
CA LYS A 1 -3.24 7.64 8.62
C LYS A 1 -2.26 8.70 9.09
N LEU A 2 -0.96 8.41 9.09
CA LEU A 2 0.04 9.37 9.55
C LEU A 2 0.62 10.07 8.32
N HIS A 3 0.38 11.37 8.26
CA HIS A 3 1.02 12.29 7.32
C HIS A 3 1.68 13.35 8.17
N THR A 4 3.01 13.46 8.07
CA THR A 4 3.76 14.48 8.78
C THR A 4 4.68 15.14 7.77
N ALA A 5 4.61 16.45 7.67
CA ALA A 5 5.62 17.24 6.98
C ALA A 5 6.24 18.21 7.99
N ASN A 6 7.54 18.41 7.86
CA ASN A 6 8.32 19.28 8.72
C ASN A 6 9.37 20.01 7.89
N SER A 7 9.79 21.17 8.37
CA SER A 7 10.90 21.93 7.80
C SER A 7 12.00 22.10 8.85
N ILE A 8 13.24 22.08 8.40
CA ILE A 8 14.44 22.18 9.25
C ILE A 8 15.32 23.31 8.69
N PRO A 9 15.43 24.45 9.38
CA PRO A 9 16.41 25.48 9.06
C PRO A 9 17.84 24.95 9.20
N LEU A 10 18.72 25.30 8.27
CA LEU A 10 20.12 24.87 8.30
C LEU A 10 20.98 25.85 9.13
N PRO A 11 21.92 25.34 9.96
CA PRO A 11 22.89 26.20 10.63
C PRO A 11 23.73 26.96 9.62
N ASN A 12 23.96 28.26 9.88
CA ASN A 12 24.83 29.12 9.06
C ASN A 12 24.38 29.31 7.59
N SER A 13 23.09 29.08 7.28
CA SER A 13 22.51 29.31 5.95
C SER A 13 21.09 29.84 6.08
N ASN A 14 20.60 30.55 5.05
CA ASN A 14 19.19 30.93 4.92
C ASN A 14 18.36 29.82 4.25
N GLN A 15 18.95 28.64 4.02
CA GLN A 15 18.26 27.49 3.45
C GLN A 15 17.43 26.74 4.51
N VAL A 16 16.30 26.22 4.06
CA VAL A 16 15.39 25.37 4.83
C VAL A 16 15.24 24.06 4.09
N ARG A 17 15.41 22.92 4.78
CA ARG A 17 15.14 21.60 4.20
C ARG A 17 13.73 21.16 4.55
N TYR A 18 13.03 20.52 3.62
CA TYR A 18 11.66 20.06 3.79
C TYR A 18 11.63 18.54 3.79
N GLY A 19 10.99 17.96 4.80
CA GLY A 19 10.80 16.52 4.96
C GLY A 19 9.33 16.15 5.06
N MET A 20 8.96 14.99 4.50
CA MET A 20 7.62 14.42 4.67
C MET A 20 7.66 12.91 4.77
N VAL A 21 6.79 12.38 5.62
CA VAL A 21 6.48 10.96 5.75
C VAL A 21 4.99 10.74 5.48
N GLN A 22 4.69 9.74 4.66
CA GLN A 22 3.33 9.30 4.37
C GLN A 22 3.23 7.78 4.59
N CYS A 23 2.39 7.37 5.54
CA CYS A 23 2.12 5.95 5.82
C CYS A 23 0.85 5.47 5.11
N ALA A 24 0.84 4.20 4.71
CA ALA A 24 -0.33 3.54 4.13
C ALA A 24 -1.53 3.63 5.09
N ARG A 25 -2.75 3.71 4.54
CA ARG A 25 -3.94 3.92 5.37
C ARG A 25 -4.30 2.73 6.28
N HIS A 26 -3.89 1.52 5.89
CA HIS A 26 -4.29 0.27 6.54
C HIS A 26 -3.36 -0.17 7.67
N ILE A 27 -2.27 0.57 7.96
CA ILE A 27 -1.32 0.21 9.02
C ILE A 27 -1.52 1.07 10.28
N SER A 28 -1.14 0.50 11.43
CA SER A 28 -1.16 1.19 12.72
C SER A 28 -0.08 2.26 12.83
N LYS A 29 -0.19 3.15 13.82
CA LYS A 29 0.85 4.17 14.10
C LYS A 29 2.19 3.52 14.46
N THR A 30 2.15 2.42 15.23
CA THR A 30 3.36 1.67 15.61
C THR A 30 4.04 1.07 14.39
N ALA A 31 3.29 0.33 13.54
CA ALA A 31 3.84 -0.26 12.33
C ALA A 31 4.39 0.79 11.34
N CYS A 32 3.78 1.97 11.30
CA CYS A 32 4.27 3.13 10.57
C CYS A 32 5.61 3.64 11.12
N GLY A 33 5.77 3.71 12.45
CA GLY A 33 7.03 4.05 13.10
C GLY A 33 8.14 3.03 12.81
N ASP A 34 7.83 1.74 12.90
CA ASP A 34 8.80 0.67 12.63
C ASP A 34 9.28 0.69 11.18
N SER A 35 8.36 0.92 10.24
CA SER A 35 8.67 1.06 8.82
C SER A 35 9.51 2.31 8.55
N LEU A 36 9.21 3.44 9.20
CA LEU A 36 10.00 4.66 9.10
C LEU A 36 11.44 4.45 9.62
N ASN A 37 11.60 3.75 10.75
CA ASN A 37 12.92 3.43 11.29
C ASN A 37 13.75 2.59 10.32
N GLN A 38 13.13 1.58 9.70
CA GLN A 38 13.78 0.73 8.70
C GLN A 38 14.22 1.54 7.47
N LEU A 39 13.33 2.37 6.92
CA LEU A 39 13.67 3.24 5.79
C LEU A 39 14.71 4.29 6.17
N GLY A 40 14.73 4.74 7.42
CA GLY A 40 15.71 5.67 7.95
C GLY A 40 17.15 5.15 7.85
N MET A 41 17.36 3.83 7.94
CA MET A 41 18.67 3.22 7.76
C MET A 41 19.20 3.34 6.32
N ALA A 42 18.32 3.52 5.34
CA ALA A 42 18.69 3.67 3.94
C ALA A 42 19.00 5.14 3.56
N ILE A 43 18.83 6.10 4.47
CA ILE A 43 19.09 7.51 4.21
C ILE A 43 20.60 7.77 4.21
N GLN A 44 21.14 8.21 3.08
CA GLN A 44 22.49 8.77 3.05
C GLN A 44 22.49 10.20 3.56
N GLN A 45 23.34 10.46 4.57
CA GLN A 45 23.52 11.79 5.13
C GLN A 45 24.10 12.75 4.08
N GLY A 46 23.65 14.00 4.11
CA GLY A 46 24.19 15.06 3.25
C GLY A 46 23.61 15.12 1.83
N GLN A 47 22.82 14.14 1.40
CA GLN A 47 22.10 14.23 0.13
C GLN A 47 20.75 14.93 0.28
N VAL A 48 20.37 15.68 -0.76
CA VAL A 48 19.11 16.41 -0.85
C VAL A 48 18.38 15.97 -2.12
N GLY A 49 17.04 16.01 -2.11
CA GLY A 49 16.22 15.64 -3.27
C GLY A 49 15.92 14.14 -3.37
N TRP A 50 16.12 13.38 -2.29
CA TRP A 50 15.89 11.95 -2.28
C TRP A 50 14.45 11.59 -1.86
N ARG A 51 14.02 10.43 -2.34
CA ARG A 51 12.72 9.84 -2.07
C ARG A 51 12.87 8.35 -1.86
N ILE A 52 12.29 7.83 -0.78
CA ILE A 52 12.32 6.42 -0.47
C ILE A 52 10.88 5.91 -0.46
N LEU A 53 10.61 4.92 -1.32
CA LEU A 53 9.32 4.24 -1.42
C LEU A 53 9.46 2.86 -0.77
N GLY A 54 8.80 2.65 0.36
CA GLY A 54 8.60 1.34 0.95
C GLY A 54 7.18 0.83 0.72
N ALA A 55 6.94 -0.45 1.05
CA ALA A 55 5.63 -1.07 0.94
C ALA A 55 4.55 -0.39 1.81
N SER A 56 4.97 0.23 2.93
CA SER A 56 4.08 0.76 3.96
C SER A 56 4.28 2.26 4.21
N CYS A 57 5.41 2.82 3.80
CA CYS A 57 5.79 4.21 4.06
C CYS A 57 6.49 4.84 2.85
N PHE A 58 6.26 6.12 2.67
CA PHE A 58 6.95 6.97 1.71
C PHE A 58 7.64 8.11 2.46
N ILE A 59 8.91 8.35 2.15
CA ILE A 59 9.69 9.47 2.69
C ILE A 59 10.16 10.35 1.53
N ARG A 60 10.04 11.66 1.71
CA ARG A 60 10.52 12.67 0.76
C ARG A 60 11.34 13.71 1.49
N TYR A 61 12.52 14.03 0.95
CA TYR A 61 13.39 15.08 1.46
C TYR A 61 13.87 15.98 0.33
N GLU A 62 13.57 17.27 0.44
CA GLU A 62 13.74 18.24 -0.65
C GLU A 62 14.32 19.55 -0.13
N GLU A 63 14.97 20.30 -1.02
CA GLU A 63 15.40 21.68 -0.76
C GLU A 63 14.25 22.68 -0.90
N PHE A 64 13.24 22.34 -1.70
CA PHE A 64 12.10 23.20 -1.99
C PHE A 64 10.87 22.76 -1.20
N SER A 65 10.06 23.74 -0.78
CA SER A 65 8.78 23.50 -0.13
C SER A 65 7.85 22.72 -1.05
N PHE A 66 7.05 21.82 -0.49
CA PHE A 66 6.02 21.09 -1.23
C PHE A 66 4.71 21.09 -0.45
N ALA A 67 3.59 21.06 -1.17
CA ALA A 67 2.27 20.95 -0.55
C ALA A 67 2.02 19.51 -0.07
N LEU A 68 1.45 19.38 1.12
CA LEU A 68 0.87 18.12 1.59
C LEU A 68 -0.35 17.79 0.72
N GLN A 69 -0.19 16.92 -0.27
CA GLN A 69 -1.32 16.32 -0.94
C GLN A 69 -1.93 15.30 0.02
N SER A 70 -3.01 15.69 0.71
CA SER A 70 -3.86 14.74 1.39
C SER A 70 -4.34 13.75 0.34
N SER A 71 -4.07 12.46 0.54
CA SER A 71 -4.65 11.42 -0.30
C SER A 71 -6.16 11.65 -0.25
N ALA A 72 -6.75 12.11 -1.36
CA ALA A 72 -8.19 12.02 -1.54
C ALA A 72 -8.58 10.56 -1.29
N ALA A 73 -9.73 10.32 -0.67
CA ALA A 73 -10.25 8.95 -0.62
C ALA A 73 -10.23 8.43 -2.06
N GLN A 74 -9.48 7.36 -2.33
CA GLN A 74 -9.57 6.74 -3.65
C GLN A 74 -11.06 6.44 -3.87
N PRO A 75 -11.61 6.75 -5.06
CA PRO A 75 -12.95 6.30 -5.39
C PRO A 75 -13.06 4.83 -5.01
N ALA A 76 -14.12 4.45 -4.29
CA ALA A 76 -14.32 3.07 -3.90
C ALA A 76 -14.12 2.19 -5.15
N PRO A 77 -13.39 1.06 -5.06
CA PRO A 77 -13.34 0.14 -6.18
C PRO A 77 -14.78 -0.17 -6.60
N PRO A 78 -15.07 -0.26 -7.90
CA PRO A 78 -16.41 -0.57 -8.38
C PRO A 78 -16.91 -1.83 -7.67
N PRO A 79 -18.21 -1.91 -7.32
CA PRO A 79 -18.75 -3.10 -6.68
C PRO A 79 -18.39 -4.32 -7.54
N SER A 80 -17.75 -5.33 -6.92
CA SER A 80 -17.49 -6.59 -7.61
C SER A 80 -18.82 -7.15 -8.12
N PRO A 81 -18.90 -7.64 -9.38
CA PRO A 81 -20.12 -8.25 -9.86
C PRO A 81 -20.44 -9.47 -8.98
N THR A 82 -21.60 -9.43 -8.32
CA THR A 82 -22.13 -10.58 -7.55
C THR A 82 -22.34 -11.73 -8.53
N THR A 83 -21.46 -12.73 -8.50
CA THR A 83 -21.72 -14.02 -9.15
C THR A 83 -22.88 -14.67 -8.42
N VAL A 84 -24.07 -14.54 -9.00
CA VAL A 84 -25.25 -15.33 -8.63
C VAL A 84 -24.85 -16.80 -8.77
N PRO A 85 -25.01 -17.65 -7.73
CA PRO A 85 -24.75 -19.08 -7.88
C PRO A 85 -25.74 -19.65 -8.92
N PRO A 86 -25.29 -20.43 -9.92
CA PRO A 86 -26.19 -21.00 -10.89
C PRO A 86 -27.11 -22.02 -10.21
N THR A 87 -28.40 -21.72 -10.25
CA THR A 87 -29.52 -22.60 -9.94
C THR A 87 -29.38 -23.90 -10.74
N LYS A 88 -29.07 -25.02 -10.09
CA LYS A 88 -29.19 -26.34 -10.71
C LYS A 88 -30.65 -26.79 -10.65
N GLN A 89 -31.43 -26.42 -11.67
CA GLN A 89 -32.64 -27.17 -12.02
C GLN A 89 -32.19 -28.41 -12.81
N GLY A 90 -32.47 -29.58 -12.25
CA GLY A 90 -32.12 -30.86 -12.85
C GLY A 90 -33.05 -31.25 -13.98
N GLU A 91 -32.56 -32.11 -14.87
CA GLU A 91 -33.41 -33.04 -15.60
C GLU A 91 -32.62 -34.25 -16.13
N SER A 92 -33.10 -35.43 -15.75
CA SER A 92 -33.24 -36.68 -16.52
C SER A 92 -32.04 -37.35 -17.20
N ASN A 93 -31.71 -38.51 -16.63
CA ASN A 93 -31.42 -39.79 -17.29
C ASN A 93 -30.89 -39.79 -18.74
N ARG A 94 -29.70 -40.39 -18.93
CA ARG A 94 -29.62 -41.66 -19.65
C ARG A 94 -28.28 -42.35 -19.48
N LEU A 95 -28.40 -43.66 -19.24
CA LEU A 95 -27.37 -44.69 -19.20
C LEU A 95 -26.40 -44.61 -20.38
N SER A 96 -25.12 -44.87 -20.10
CA SER A 96 -24.29 -45.80 -20.87
C SER A 96 -23.25 -46.37 -19.90
N ASP A 97 -23.49 -47.60 -19.42
CA ASP A 97 -22.67 -48.80 -19.72
C ASP A 97 -21.20 -48.54 -20.10
N GLU A 98 -20.13 -49.21 -19.63
CA GLU A 98 -19.76 -50.43 -18.89
C GLU A 98 -18.27 -50.14 -18.45
N ASP A 99 -17.61 -50.71 -17.43
CA ASP A 99 -17.13 -52.09 -17.38
C ASP A 99 -16.15 -52.32 -16.17
N HIS A 100 -16.39 -53.40 -15.43
CA HIS A 100 -15.48 -54.23 -14.60
C HIS A 100 -14.59 -53.67 -13.47
N THR A 101 -14.85 -54.16 -12.25
CA THR A 101 -13.88 -54.97 -11.46
C THR A 101 -14.66 -55.86 -10.49
N GLY A 102 -14.40 -57.17 -10.54
CA GLY A 102 -15.04 -58.18 -9.70
C GLY A 102 -14.22 -58.64 -8.49
N ILE A 103 -14.78 -59.70 -7.88
CA ILE A 103 -14.23 -60.69 -6.95
C ILE A 103 -14.42 -60.42 -5.44
N GLY A 104 -15.16 -61.33 -4.81
CA GLY A 104 -15.36 -61.47 -3.36
C GLY A 104 -16.59 -62.31 -3.06
#